data_AF-A0A2D4TRS3-F1
#
_entry.id   AF-A0A2D4TRS3-F1
#
_cell.length_a   1.000
_cell.length_b   1.000
_cell.length_c   1.000
_cell.angle_alpha   90.00
_cell.angle_beta   90.00
_cell.angle_gamma   90.00
#
_symmetry.space_group_name_H-M   'P 1'
#
loop_
_entity.id
_entity.type
_entity.pdbx_description
1 polymer ?
#
loop_
_entity_poly.entity_id
_entity_poly.type
_entity_poly.pdbx_seq_one_letter_code
_entity_poly.pdbx_strand_id
1 'polypeptide(L)'
;MFLNLDTGMTRDKYFTMMEQLGQEPKDEEIPPDWEDLPEIFVSAVNSFNMLGDRMYPEIGYTGKDYTNLPYYIDLYDIQDTAYFLEILSWLDSRAIKKSSEHLKKEYEKLKRKK
;
A
#
# COMPACT_ATOMS: atom_id res chain seq x y z
N MET A 1 4.02 -4.84 15.41
CA MET A 1 3.01 -4.53 14.37
C MET A 1 3.75 -4.50 13.03
N PHE A 2 3.63 -5.58 12.26
CA PHE A 2 4.22 -5.87 10.94
C PHE A 2 5.71 -5.55 10.71
N LEU A 3 6.59 -6.33 11.35
CA LEU A 3 8.06 -6.23 11.23
C LEU A 3 8.62 -6.53 9.81
N ASN A 4 7.81 -7.10 8.91
CA ASN A 4 8.28 -7.66 7.64
C ASN A 4 7.86 -6.91 6.37
N LEU A 5 7.08 -5.81 6.47
CA LEU A 5 6.60 -5.09 5.27
C LEU A 5 7.72 -4.31 4.54
N ASP A 6 8.80 -3.92 5.22
CA ASP A 6 9.90 -3.16 4.63
C ASP A 6 11.09 -4.03 4.19
N THR A 7 11.10 -5.34 4.49
CA THR A 7 12.21 -6.25 4.15
C THR A 7 12.08 -6.90 2.77
N GLY A 8 10.92 -6.79 2.12
CA GLY A 8 10.65 -7.47 0.84
C GLY A 8 10.57 -8.99 0.95
N MET A 9 10.42 -9.51 2.19
CA MET A 9 10.24 -10.92 2.51
C MET A 9 8.80 -11.32 2.25
N THR A 10 8.58 -12.22 1.30
CA THR A 10 7.26 -12.79 1.01
C THR A 10 7.12 -14.16 1.67
N ARG A 11 5.89 -14.64 1.83
CA ARG A 11 5.58 -15.99 2.32
C ARG A 11 6.40 -17.06 1.56
N ASP A 12 6.40 -17.01 0.23
CA ASP A 12 7.17 -17.95 -0.60
C ASP A 12 8.69 -17.91 -0.34
N LYS A 13 9.25 -16.70 -0.18
CA LYS A 13 10.68 -16.54 0.12
C LYS A 13 11.02 -17.08 1.51
N TYR A 14 10.14 -16.88 2.49
CA TYR A 14 10.31 -17.43 3.83
C TYR A 14 10.31 -18.97 3.81
N PHE A 15 9.35 -19.59 3.13
CA PHE A 15 9.32 -21.05 2.99
C PHE A 15 10.55 -21.60 2.26
N THR A 16 10.95 -20.96 1.15
CA THR A 16 12.16 -21.34 0.42
C THR A 16 13.41 -21.26 1.31
N MET A 17 13.51 -20.24 2.17
CA MET A 17 14.61 -20.08 3.11
C MET A 17 14.62 -21.17 4.20
N MET A 18 13.46 -21.49 4.77
CA MET A 18 13.34 -22.55 5.79
C MET A 18 13.71 -23.92 5.24
N GLU A 19 13.28 -24.23 4.01
CA GLU A 19 13.64 -25.46 3.30
C GLU A 19 15.16 -25.57 3.10
N GLN A 20 15.83 -24.50 2.67
CA GLN A 20 17.29 -24.47 2.50
C GLN A 20 18.06 -24.66 3.81
N LEU A 21 17.52 -24.15 4.91
CA LEU A 21 18.11 -24.29 6.25
C LEU A 21 17.78 -25.64 6.91
N GLY A 22 16.89 -26.43 6.31
CA GLY A 22 16.40 -27.68 6.89
C GLY A 22 15.63 -27.49 8.20
N GLN A 23 14.97 -26.33 8.35
CA GLN A 23 14.19 -25.97 9.54
C GLN A 23 12.70 -25.99 9.23
N GLU A 24 11.88 -26.35 10.22
CA GLU A 24 10.43 -26.21 10.11
C GLU A 24 10.03 -24.73 10.20
N PRO A 25 9.18 -24.23 9.29
CA PRO A 25 8.62 -22.88 9.37
C PRO A 25 7.86 -22.68 10.67
N LYS A 26 8.02 -21.50 11.29
CA LYS A 26 7.22 -21.13 12.46
C LYS A 26 6.09 -20.22 12.04
N ASP A 27 4.86 -20.57 12.41
CA ASP A 27 3.65 -19.83 12.02
C ASP A 27 3.71 -18.32 12.35
N GLU A 28 4.28 -17.96 13.50
CA GLU A 28 4.43 -16.56 13.94
C GLU A 28 5.41 -15.73 13.09
N GLU A 29 6.32 -16.41 12.38
CA GLU A 29 7.34 -15.78 11.54
C GLU A 29 6.93 -15.75 10.05
N ILE A 30 5.87 -16.47 9.67
CA ILE A 30 5.35 -16.48 8.30
C ILE A 30 4.83 -15.07 7.96
N PRO A 31 5.39 -14.39 6.94
CA PRO A 31 4.83 -13.12 6.48
C PRO A 31 3.37 -13.29 6.05
N PRO A 32 2.45 -12.39 6.46
CA PRO A 32 1.05 -12.46 6.07
C PRO A 32 0.90 -12.24 4.56
N ASP A 33 -0.11 -12.87 3.99
CA ASP A 33 -0.47 -12.76 2.57
C ASP A 33 -1.85 -12.10 2.41
N TRP A 34 -2.24 -11.82 1.17
CA TRP A 34 -3.51 -11.17 0.83
C TRP A 34 -4.72 -11.88 1.41
N GLU A 35 -4.68 -13.21 1.48
CA GLU A 35 -5.78 -14.03 2.03
C GLU A 35 -5.91 -13.94 3.55
N ASP A 36 -4.85 -13.52 4.25
CA ASP A 36 -4.86 -13.36 5.71
C ASP A 36 -5.40 -11.98 6.15
N LEU A 37 -5.59 -11.07 5.19
CA LEU A 37 -6.00 -9.71 5.48
C LEU A 37 -7.52 -9.61 5.68
N PRO A 38 -8.00 -8.72 6.57
CA PRO A 38 -9.42 -8.44 6.70
C PRO A 38 -10.03 -7.98 5.37
N GLU A 39 -11.25 -8.43 5.09
CA GLU A 39 -11.97 -8.08 3.85
C GLU A 39 -12.07 -6.57 3.63
N ILE A 40 -12.30 -5.80 4.70
CA ILE A 40 -12.34 -4.33 4.64
C ILE A 40 -11.03 -3.72 4.11
N PHE A 41 -9.88 -4.34 4.39
CA PHE A 41 -8.60 -3.90 3.88
C PHE A 41 -8.48 -4.18 2.38
N VAL A 42 -8.91 -5.36 1.94
CA VAL A 42 -8.94 -5.72 0.51
C VAL A 42 -9.85 -4.76 -0.27
N SER A 43 -11.06 -4.51 0.25
CA SER A 43 -12.01 -3.55 -0.32
C SER A 43 -11.44 -2.13 -0.36
N ALA A 44 -10.71 -1.70 0.67
CA ALA A 44 -10.06 -0.40 0.71
C ALA A 44 -8.95 -0.28 -0.34
N VAL A 45 -8.08 -1.29 -0.49
CA VAL A 45 -7.05 -1.27 -1.54
C VAL A 45 -7.66 -1.26 -2.94
N ASN A 46 -8.69 -2.07 -3.17
CA ASN A 46 -9.39 -2.08 -4.46
C ASN A 46 -10.02 -0.73 -4.76
N SER A 47 -10.72 -0.14 -3.79
CA SER A 47 -11.32 1.19 -3.91
C SER A 47 -10.25 2.25 -4.16
N PHE A 48 -9.14 2.22 -3.41
CA PHE A 48 -8.02 3.14 -3.61
C PHE A 48 -7.49 3.09 -5.04
N ASN A 49 -7.31 1.90 -5.61
CA ASN A 49 -6.81 1.72 -6.97
C ASN A 49 -7.82 2.20 -8.04
N MET A 50 -9.11 2.15 -7.74
CA MET A 50 -10.18 2.59 -8.66
C MET A 50 -10.51 4.08 -8.54
N LEU A 51 -10.27 4.70 -7.39
CA LEU A 51 -10.44 6.14 -7.20
C LEU A 51 -9.44 6.91 -8.07
N GLY A 52 -9.91 8.04 -8.62
CA GLY A 52 -9.08 8.91 -9.45
C GLY A 52 -7.93 9.54 -8.65
N ASP A 53 -6.84 9.85 -9.35
CA ASP A 53 -5.67 10.51 -8.75
C ASP A 53 -5.77 12.03 -8.88
N ARG A 54 -5.41 12.76 -7.82
CA ARG A 54 -5.18 14.20 -7.85
C ARG A 54 -3.70 14.49 -8.02
N MET A 55 -3.32 15.08 -9.16
CA MET A 55 -1.94 15.41 -9.48
C MET A 55 -1.77 16.87 -9.89
N TYR A 56 -0.63 17.46 -9.52
CA TYR A 56 -0.23 18.81 -9.92
C TYR A 56 1.19 18.81 -10.53
N PRO A 57 1.48 19.62 -11.57
CA PRO A 57 2.74 19.56 -12.30
C PRO A 57 4.02 19.69 -11.46
N GLU A 58 4.03 20.53 -10.41
CA GLU A 58 5.23 20.80 -9.59
C GLU A 58 5.29 20.01 -8.28
N ILE A 59 4.16 19.41 -7.86
CA ILE A 59 4.02 18.73 -6.56
C ILE A 59 3.90 17.22 -6.75
N GLY A 60 3.41 16.77 -7.92
CA GLY A 60 3.14 15.36 -8.21
C GLY A 60 1.79 14.91 -7.66
N TYR A 61 1.75 13.67 -7.19
CA TYR A 61 0.57 13.08 -6.59
C TYR A 61 0.26 13.70 -5.22
N THR A 62 -0.99 14.11 -5.02
CA THR A 62 -1.45 14.80 -3.81
C THR A 62 -2.57 14.09 -3.06
N GLY A 63 -3.08 12.97 -3.60
CA GLY A 63 -4.09 12.14 -2.96
C GLY A 63 -5.12 11.62 -3.95
N LYS A 64 -6.12 10.90 -3.44
CA LYS A 64 -7.27 10.42 -4.23
C LYS A 64 -8.38 11.47 -4.38
N ASP A 65 -9.11 11.35 -5.47
CA ASP A 65 -10.39 12.01 -5.65
C ASP A 65 -11.52 11.17 -5.06
N TYR A 66 -11.96 11.57 -3.86
CA TYR A 66 -13.01 10.88 -3.10
C TYR A 66 -14.43 11.17 -3.59
N THR A 67 -14.62 11.85 -4.71
CA THR A 67 -15.94 12.15 -5.29
C THR A 67 -16.80 10.89 -5.45
N ASN A 68 -16.20 9.78 -5.89
CA ASN A 68 -16.88 8.49 -6.09
C ASN A 68 -16.79 7.56 -4.88
N LEU A 69 -16.26 8.00 -3.75
CA LEU A 69 -16.11 7.16 -2.55
C LEU A 69 -17.43 6.56 -2.05
N PRO A 70 -18.57 7.30 -1.99
CA PRO A 70 -19.83 6.73 -1.52
C PRO A 70 -20.28 5.51 -2.32
N TYR A 71 -20.05 5.51 -3.64
CA TYR A 71 -20.36 4.36 -4.50
C TYR A 71 -19.60 3.09 -4.08
N TYR A 72 -18.33 3.22 -3.69
CA TYR A 72 -17.53 2.07 -3.24
C TYR A 72 -17.90 1.59 -1.84
N ILE A 73 -18.28 2.52 -0.95
CA ILE A 73 -18.80 2.17 0.39
C ILE A 73 -20.04 1.29 0.24
N ASP A 74 -20.97 1.69 -0.64
CA ASP A 74 -22.19 0.93 -0.91
C ASP A 74 -21.91 -0.38 -1.65
N LEU A 75 -21.02 -0.37 -2.66
CA LEU A 75 -20.68 -1.55 -3.47
C LEU A 75 -20.10 -2.70 -2.64
N TYR A 76 -19.24 -2.37 -1.68
CA TYR A 76 -18.57 -3.35 -0.82
C TYR A 76 -19.29 -3.58 0.52
N ASP A 77 -20.49 -3.02 0.69
CA ASP A 77 -21.29 -3.12 1.92
C ASP A 77 -20.46 -2.78 3.19
N ILE A 78 -19.71 -1.69 3.13
CA ILE A 78 -18.77 -1.30 4.19
C ILE A 78 -19.55 -0.89 5.44
N GLN A 79 -19.45 -1.69 6.50
CA GLN A 79 -20.10 -1.42 7.79
C GLN A 79 -19.33 -0.39 8.63
N ASP A 80 -18.00 -0.47 8.63
CA ASP A 80 -17.12 0.45 9.37
C ASP A 80 -16.44 1.44 8.42
N THR A 81 -17.18 2.48 8.05
CA THR A 81 -16.69 3.54 7.17
C THR A 81 -15.50 4.30 7.76
N ALA A 82 -15.43 4.41 9.10
CA ALA A 82 -14.34 5.13 9.75
C ALA A 82 -13.01 4.38 9.57
N TYR A 83 -13.01 3.08 9.83
CA TYR A 83 -11.82 2.25 9.64
C TYR A 83 -11.44 2.13 8.15
N PHE A 84 -12.43 2.03 7.26
CA PHE A 84 -12.20 2.05 5.82
C PHE A 84 -11.50 3.34 5.34
N LEU A 85 -11.98 4.50 5.80
CA LEU A 85 -11.36 5.80 5.52
C LEU A 85 -9.95 5.93 6.09
N GLU A 86 -9.70 5.36 7.28
CA GLU A 86 -8.36 5.33 7.89
C GLU A 86 -7.38 4.55 7.01
N ILE A 87 -7.78 3.39 6.49
CA ILE A 87 -6.96 2.60 5.56
C ILE A 87 -6.67 3.38 4.28
N LEU A 88 -7.68 4.03 3.69
CA LEU A 88 -7.50 4.87 2.50
C LEU A 88 -6.53 6.02 2.75
N SER A 89 -6.66 6.72 3.87
CA SER A 89 -5.76 7.80 4.27
C SER A 89 -4.32 7.32 4.47
N TRP A 90 -4.15 6.14 5.07
CA TRP A 90 -2.85 5.51 5.22
C TRP A 90 -2.19 5.16 3.88
N LEU A 91 -2.95 4.59 2.94
CA LEU A 91 -2.49 4.31 1.57
C LEU A 91 -2.09 5.61 0.85
N ASP A 92 -2.92 6.65 0.94
CA ASP A 92 -2.68 7.95 0.33
C ASP A 92 -1.37 8.58 0.82
N SER A 93 -1.16 8.57 2.13
CA SER A 93 0.04 9.14 2.76
C SER A 93 1.32 8.49 2.24
N ARG A 94 1.30 7.16 2.04
CA ARG A 94 2.43 6.42 1.49
C ARG A 94 2.66 6.74 0.01
N ALA A 95 1.60 6.87 -0.78
CA ALA A 95 1.68 7.24 -2.19
C ALA A 95 2.22 8.68 -2.38
N ILE A 96 1.75 9.64 -1.59
CA ILE A 96 2.25 11.03 -1.58
C ILE A 96 3.73 11.07 -1.26
N LYS A 97 4.16 10.39 -0.19
CA LYS A 97 5.58 10.34 0.20
C LYS A 97 6.45 9.79 -0.92
N LYS A 98 6.03 8.67 -1.53
CA LYS A 98 6.74 8.04 -2.65
C LYS A 98 6.84 8.97 -3.86
N SER A 99 5.76 9.66 -4.21
CA SER A 99 5.75 10.63 -5.32
C SER A 99 6.68 11.81 -5.08
N SER A 100 6.64 12.39 -3.87
CA SER A 100 7.51 13.50 -3.48
C SER A 100 9.00 13.11 -3.52
N GLU A 101 9.35 11.93 -3.00
CA GLU A 101 10.72 11.41 -3.05
C GLU A 101 11.18 11.15 -4.48
N HIS A 102 10.30 10.65 -5.35
CA HIS A 102 10.61 10.42 -6.76
C HIS A 102 10.90 11.74 -7.48
N LEU A 103 10.04 12.75 -7.31
CA LEU A 103 10.26 14.07 -7.91
C LEU A 103 11.58 14.70 -7.45
N LYS A 104 11.88 14.67 -6.14
CA LYS A 104 13.15 15.18 -5.61
C LYS A 104 14.35 14.53 -6.28
N LYS A 105 14.32 13.19 -6.45
CA LYS A 105 15.38 12.44 -7.13
C LYS A 105 15.54 12.85 -8.60
N GLU A 106 14.44 13.05 -9.33
CA GLU A 106 14.48 13.51 -10.72
C GLU A 106 15.04 14.93 -10.83
N TYR A 107 14.65 15.84 -9.93
CA TYR A 107 15.22 17.20 -9.87
C TYR A 107 16.72 17.19 -9.60
N GLU A 108 17.21 16.35 -8.68
CA GLU A 108 18.64 16.23 -8.41
C GLU A 108 19.43 15.69 -9.62
N LYS A 109 18.88 14.71 -10.34
CA LYS A 109 19.50 14.18 -11.57
C LYS A 109 19.63 15.24 -12.65
N LEU A 110 18.60 16.08 -12.83
CA LEU A 110 18.61 17.17 -13.80
C LEU A 110 19.66 18.22 -13.45
N LYS A 111 19.82 18.57 -12.16
CA LYS A 111 20.87 19.50 -11.70
C LYS A 111 22.28 19.00 -11.97
N ARG A 112 22.53 17.69 -11.88
CA ARG A 112 23.85 17.08 -12.12
C ARG A 112 24.24 16.97 -13.60
N LYS A 113 23.29 17.12 -14.52
CA LYS A 113 23.52 17.08 -15.98
C LYS A 113 23.79 18.45 -16.60
N LYS A 114 23.59 19.53 -15.83
CA LYS A 114 23.99 20.90 -16.17
C LYS A 114 25.38 21.18 -15.62
#